data_AF-A0A377C8A9-F1
#
_entry.id   AF-A0A377C8A9-F1
#
_cell.length_a   1.000
_cell.length_b   1.000
_cell.length_c   1.000
_cell.angle_alpha   90.00
_cell.angle_beta   90.00
_cell.angle_gamma   90.00
#
_symmetry.space_group_name_H-M   'P 1'
#
loop_
_entity.id
_entity.type
_entity.pdbx_description
1 polymer ?
#
loop_
_entity_poly.entity_id
_entity_poly.type
_entity_poly.pdbx_seq_one_letter_code
_entity_poly.pdbx_strand_id
1 'polypeptide(L)'
;MSASSLPLPQGKSVSLKQFVSRHINEIGLLVVIAILYLVFSLNSPGFISLNNQMNVLRDAATIGIAAWAMTLIIISGEIDVSVGPMVAFVSVCLAFLLQFEVPLAVACLLVLLLGALMGTLAGVLRGVFNVPSFVATLGLWSALRGMGLFMTNALPVPIDENEVLDWLGGQFLGVPVSALIMMVLFALFVFISRKTAFGRSVFAVAVMPRRRSCAASTFVGYAFLSLPFRDY
;
A
#
# COMPACT_ATOMS: atom_id res chain seq x y z
N MET A 1 36.32 -39.46 28.40
CA MET A 1 36.17 -38.05 27.93
C MET A 1 34.73 -37.66 28.16
N SER A 2 34.49 -36.79 29.15
CA SER A 2 33.16 -36.39 29.59
C SER A 2 32.55 -35.42 28.58
N ALA A 3 31.32 -35.70 28.12
CA ALA A 3 30.56 -34.81 27.26
C ALA A 3 30.29 -33.50 28.03
N SER A 4 31.00 -32.44 27.66
CA SER A 4 30.73 -31.09 28.13
C SER A 4 29.32 -30.70 27.70
N SER A 5 28.41 -30.62 28.66
CA SER A 5 27.06 -30.12 28.48
C SER A 5 27.12 -28.72 27.88
N LEU A 6 26.72 -28.57 26.61
CA LEU A 6 26.50 -27.25 26.01
C LEU A 6 25.41 -26.54 26.83
N PRO A 7 25.70 -25.39 27.44
CA PRO A 7 24.70 -24.67 28.20
C PRO A 7 23.58 -24.22 27.25
N LEU A 8 22.35 -24.66 27.54
CA LEU A 8 21.17 -24.18 26.83
C LEU A 8 21.08 -22.65 26.97
N PRO A 9 20.74 -21.92 25.90
CA PRO A 9 20.65 -20.47 25.94
C PRO A 9 19.59 -20.06 26.97
N GLN A 10 20.05 -19.61 28.14
CA GLN A 10 19.16 -19.11 29.18
C GLN A 10 18.45 -17.86 28.64
N GLY A 11 17.11 -17.89 28.67
CA GLY A 11 16.27 -16.78 28.24
C GLY A 11 16.55 -15.53 29.06
N LYS A 12 17.40 -14.64 28.56
CA LYS A 12 17.59 -13.31 29.14
C LYS A 12 16.25 -12.58 29.09
N SER A 13 15.75 -12.15 30.26
CA SER A 13 14.63 -11.21 30.33
C SER A 13 14.99 -9.99 29.48
N VAL A 14 14.20 -9.72 28.45
CA VAL A 14 14.45 -8.59 27.56
C VAL A 14 14.27 -7.33 28.42
N SER A 15 15.38 -6.63 28.70
CA SER A 15 15.34 -5.41 29.50
C SER A 15 14.47 -4.36 28.80
N LEU A 16 13.65 -3.63 29.55
CA LEU A 16 12.80 -2.55 29.02
C LEU A 16 13.62 -1.56 28.18
N LYS A 17 14.86 -1.26 28.58
CA LYS A 17 15.78 -0.40 27.81
C LYS A 17 16.13 -0.99 26.45
N GLN A 18 16.32 -2.31 26.36
CA GLN A 18 16.58 -3.00 25.10
C GLN A 18 15.35 -3.09 24.22
N PHE A 19 14.15 -3.25 24.80
CA PHE A 19 12.90 -3.22 24.06
C PHE A 19 12.63 -1.82 23.46
N VAL A 20 12.77 -0.77 24.27
CA VAL A 20 12.59 0.63 23.84
C VAL A 20 13.63 1.02 22.81
N SER A 21 14.90 0.67 23.01
CA SER A 21 15.96 0.96 22.03
C SER A 21 15.72 0.28 20.68
N ARG A 22 15.07 -0.88 20.65
CA ARG A 22 14.74 -1.60 19.40
C ARG A 22 13.55 -0.99 18.66
N HIS A 23 12.63 -0.32 19.36
CA HIS A 23 11.38 0.21 18.80
C HIS A 23 11.27 1.74 18.95
N ILE A 24 12.41 2.43 19.03
CA ILE A 24 12.44 3.86 19.35
C ILE A 24 11.74 4.70 18.26
N ASN A 25 11.77 4.25 17.01
CA ASN A 25 11.15 4.94 15.89
C ASN A 25 9.62 4.78 15.93
N GLU A 26 9.11 3.57 16.20
CA GLU A 26 7.68 3.29 16.31
C GLU A 26 7.08 3.98 17.53
N ILE A 27 7.76 3.89 18.68
CA ILE A 27 7.35 4.57 19.91
C ILE A 27 7.41 6.09 19.71
N GLY A 28 8.47 6.60 19.09
CA GLY A 28 8.61 8.03 18.79
C GLY A 28 7.47 8.55 17.93
N LEU A 29 7.09 7.82 16.87
CA LEU A 29 5.95 8.17 16.03
C LEU A 29 4.64 8.18 16.82
N LEU A 30 4.37 7.14 17.63
CA LEU A 30 3.15 7.06 18.45
C LEU A 30 3.08 8.20 19.48
N VAL A 31 4.22 8.56 20.07
CA VAL A 31 4.31 9.70 21.00
C VAL A 31 3.99 11.01 20.28
N VAL A 32 4.56 11.24 19.10
CA VAL A 32 4.26 12.45 18.29
C VAL A 32 2.77 12.50 17.95
N ILE A 33 2.18 11.39 17.51
CA ILE A 33 0.73 11.30 17.22
C ILE A 33 -0.10 11.62 18.47
N ALA A 34 0.24 11.06 19.63
CA ALA A 34 -0.47 11.31 20.88
C ALA A 34 -0.37 12.79 21.31
N ILE A 35 0.80 13.41 21.16
CA ILE A 35 1.00 14.84 21.45
C ILE A 35 0.14 15.69 20.51
N LEU A 36 0.18 15.43 19.21
CA LEU A 36 -0.64 16.16 18.23
C LEU A 36 -2.14 16.00 18.52
N TYR A 37 -2.58 14.79 18.86
CA TYR A 37 -3.97 14.52 19.24
C TYR A 37 -4.38 15.33 20.47
N LEU A 38 -3.53 15.39 21.50
CA LEU A 38 -3.80 16.19 22.69
C LEU A 38 -3.85 17.70 22.37
N VAL A 39 -2.90 18.20 21.58
CA VAL A 39 -2.85 19.61 21.18
C VAL A 39 -4.12 19.99 20.42
N PHE A 40 -4.56 19.20 19.44
CA PHE A 40 -5.79 19.50 18.71
C PHE A 40 -7.05 19.34 19.57
N SER A 41 -7.08 18.35 20.47
CA SER A 41 -8.17 18.17 21.42
C SER A 41 -8.39 19.38 22.32
N LEU A 42 -7.31 20.09 22.69
CA LEU A 42 -7.39 21.26 23.55
C LEU A 42 -7.60 22.57 22.79
N ASN A 43 -7.11 22.69 21.55
CA ASN A 43 -7.10 23.95 20.81
C ASN A 43 -8.18 24.06 19.73
N SER A 44 -8.82 22.97 19.33
CA SER A 44 -9.81 22.96 18.25
C SER A 44 -11.18 22.46 18.76
N PRO A 45 -12.16 23.37 18.97
CA PRO A 45 -13.52 22.99 19.31
C PRO A 45 -14.11 22.07 18.23
N GLY A 46 -14.51 20.86 18.63
CA GLY A 46 -15.06 19.85 17.71
C GLY A 46 -14.07 18.79 17.24
N PHE A 47 -12.79 18.87 17.59
CA PHE A 47 -11.81 17.84 17.22
C PHE A 47 -12.20 16.44 17.73
N ILE A 48 -12.64 16.32 18.98
CA ILE A 48 -13.08 15.03 19.57
C ILE A 48 -14.49 14.61 19.11
N SER A 49 -15.21 15.45 18.34
CA SER A 49 -16.55 15.10 17.87
C SER A 49 -16.54 13.81 17.04
N LEU A 50 -17.58 12.99 17.17
CA LEU A 50 -17.69 11.73 16.43
C LEU A 50 -17.58 11.95 14.92
N ASN A 51 -18.17 13.02 14.39
CA ASN A 51 -18.08 13.38 12.97
C ASN A 51 -16.63 13.62 12.54
N ASN A 52 -15.86 14.37 13.33
CA ASN A 52 -14.46 14.61 13.02
C ASN A 52 -13.64 13.31 13.12
N GLN A 53 -13.88 12.47 14.13
CA GLN A 53 -13.20 11.18 14.26
C GLN A 53 -13.52 10.25 13.08
N MET A 54 -14.76 10.22 12.60
CA MET A 54 -15.13 9.42 11.43
C MET A 54 -14.52 9.98 10.13
N ASN A 55 -14.37 11.30 10.00
CA ASN A 55 -13.68 11.90 8.86
C ASN A 55 -12.17 11.56 8.87
N VAL A 56 -11.52 11.69 10.03
CA VAL A 56 -10.11 11.29 10.19
C VAL A 56 -9.93 9.80 9.86
N LEU A 57 -10.85 8.94 10.32
CA LEU A 57 -10.83 7.52 9.98
C LEU A 57 -11.04 7.25 8.49
N ARG A 58 -11.92 8.02 7.82
CA ARG A 58 -12.15 7.92 6.37
C ARG A 58 -10.91 8.30 5.56
N ASP A 59 -10.22 9.35 5.95
CA ASP A 59 -8.98 9.80 5.32
C ASP A 59 -7.85 8.78 5.54
N ALA A 60 -7.71 8.32 6.80
CA ALA A 60 -6.76 7.28 7.17
C ALA A 60 -7.02 5.97 6.41
N ALA A 61 -8.29 5.60 6.20
CA ALA A 61 -8.66 4.41 5.45
C ALA A 61 -8.22 4.48 3.98
N THR A 62 -8.41 5.63 3.33
CA THR A 62 -8.02 5.86 1.94
C THR A 62 -6.51 5.69 1.76
N ILE A 63 -5.71 6.28 2.66
CA ILE A 63 -4.24 6.12 2.66
C ILE A 63 -3.84 4.69 3.05
N GLY A 64 -4.53 4.09 4.03
CA GLY A 64 -4.26 2.76 4.54
C GLY A 64 -4.41 1.66 3.49
N ILE A 65 -5.42 1.75 2.62
CA ILE A 65 -5.63 0.81 1.50
C ILE A 65 -4.39 0.76 0.60
N ALA A 66 -3.86 1.92 0.21
CA ALA A 66 -2.63 2.01 -0.58
C ALA A 66 -1.40 1.54 0.21
N ALA A 67 -1.32 1.85 1.50
CA ALA A 67 -0.19 1.49 2.37
C ALA A 67 0.02 -0.04 2.48
N TRP A 68 -1.06 -0.83 2.50
CA TRP A 68 -0.95 -2.30 2.53
C TRP A 68 -0.33 -2.87 1.26
N ALA A 69 -0.69 -2.34 0.09
CA ALA A 69 -0.06 -2.70 -1.18
C ALA A 69 1.43 -2.28 -1.20
N MET A 70 1.72 -1.06 -0.78
CA MET A 70 3.08 -0.51 -0.66
C MET A 70 3.99 -1.33 0.25
N THR A 71 3.44 -1.95 1.29
CA THR A 71 4.20 -2.80 2.22
C THR A 71 4.91 -3.93 1.48
N LEU A 72 4.26 -4.58 0.52
CA LEU A 72 4.87 -5.66 -0.27
C LEU A 72 5.99 -5.15 -1.18
N ILE A 73 5.83 -3.94 -1.74
CA ILE A 73 6.85 -3.28 -2.57
C ILE A 73 8.10 -2.99 -1.73
N ILE A 74 7.91 -2.41 -0.54
CA ILE A 74 9.02 -2.09 0.38
C ILE A 74 9.71 -3.35 0.86
N ILE A 75 8.97 -4.41 1.20
CA ILE A 75 9.54 -5.70 1.58
C ILE A 75 10.41 -6.24 0.44
N SER A 76 9.96 -6.13 -0.82
CA SER A 76 10.75 -6.56 -1.98
C SER A 76 12.04 -5.75 -2.19
N GLY A 77 12.25 -4.66 -1.45
CA GLY A 77 13.43 -3.80 -1.52
C GLY A 77 13.32 -2.70 -2.56
N GLU A 78 12.13 -2.46 -3.10
CA GLU A 78 11.85 -1.44 -4.10
C GLU A 78 11.06 -0.27 -3.47
N ILE A 79 11.07 0.89 -4.15
CA ILE A 79 10.35 2.10 -3.76
C ILE A 79 9.35 2.46 -4.85
N ASP A 80 8.11 2.81 -4.46
CA ASP A 80 7.10 3.36 -5.34
C ASP A 80 6.54 4.69 -4.82
N VAL A 81 6.90 5.78 -5.51
CA VAL A 81 6.41 7.12 -5.20
C VAL A 81 5.11 7.43 -5.95
N SER A 82 4.80 6.68 -7.02
CA SER A 82 3.76 7.00 -8.00
C SER A 82 2.33 6.72 -7.53
N VAL A 83 2.15 5.99 -6.41
CA VAL A 83 0.84 5.56 -5.92
C VAL A 83 -0.15 6.72 -5.71
N GLY A 84 0.34 7.87 -5.21
CA GLY A 84 -0.51 9.04 -4.99
C GLY A 84 -1.12 9.58 -6.29
N PRO A 85 -0.30 10.03 -7.27
CA PRO A 85 -0.80 10.45 -8.58
C PRO A 85 -1.55 9.36 -9.34
N MET A 86 -1.22 8.09 -9.13
CA MET A 86 -1.96 6.98 -9.74
C MET A 86 -3.41 6.94 -9.26
N VAL A 87 -3.64 7.01 -7.94
CA VAL A 87 -5.00 7.07 -7.39
C VAL A 87 -5.75 8.30 -7.92
N ALA A 88 -5.10 9.46 -8.00
CA ALA A 88 -5.70 10.68 -8.52
C ALA A 88 -6.08 10.54 -10.01
N PHE A 89 -5.15 10.06 -10.84
CA PHE A 89 -5.37 9.89 -12.27
C PHE A 89 -6.48 8.87 -12.57
N VAL A 90 -6.46 7.72 -11.91
CA VAL A 90 -7.46 6.66 -12.07
C VAL A 90 -8.86 7.15 -11.61
N SER A 91 -8.93 7.96 -10.56
CA SER A 91 -10.18 8.60 -10.11
C SER A 91 -10.73 9.58 -11.14
N VAL A 92 -9.87 10.37 -11.78
CA VAL A 92 -10.26 11.28 -12.87
C VAL A 92 -10.78 10.50 -14.08
N CYS A 93 -10.10 9.41 -14.46
CA CYS A 93 -10.58 8.53 -15.53
C CYS A 93 -11.96 7.94 -15.21
N LEU A 94 -12.21 7.54 -13.95
CA LEU A 94 -13.54 7.07 -13.52
C LEU A 94 -14.59 8.16 -13.73
N ALA A 95 -14.31 9.38 -13.26
CA ALA A 95 -15.23 10.51 -13.40
C ALA A 95 -15.57 10.79 -14.86
N PHE A 96 -14.58 10.81 -15.76
CA PHE A 96 -14.84 10.99 -17.19
C PHE A 96 -15.65 9.85 -17.81
N LEU A 97 -15.37 8.60 -17.46
CA LEU A 97 -16.15 7.46 -17.96
C LEU A 97 -17.63 7.58 -17.56
N LEU A 98 -17.90 8.03 -16.34
CA LEU A 98 -19.27 8.27 -15.87
C LEU A 98 -19.94 9.43 -16.62
N GLN A 99 -19.22 10.50 -16.93
CA GLN A 99 -19.74 11.59 -17.79
C GLN A 99 -20.05 11.14 -19.22
N PHE A 100 -19.35 10.12 -19.73
CA PHE A 100 -19.67 9.47 -21.00
C PHE A 100 -20.77 8.40 -20.87
N GLU A 101 -21.53 8.42 -19.77
CA GLU A 101 -22.63 7.48 -19.48
C GLU A 101 -22.21 6.00 -19.47
N VAL A 102 -20.91 5.72 -19.27
CA VAL A 102 -20.43 4.34 -19.14
C VAL A 102 -20.99 3.77 -17.83
N PRO A 103 -21.61 2.58 -17.85
CA PRO A 103 -22.16 1.98 -16.63
C PRO A 103 -21.09 1.83 -15.54
N LEU A 104 -21.44 2.19 -14.30
CA LEU A 104 -20.49 2.26 -13.18
C LEU A 104 -19.65 0.98 -13.01
N ALA A 105 -20.26 -0.20 -13.12
CA ALA A 105 -19.55 -1.47 -12.98
C ALA A 105 -18.45 -1.64 -14.06
N VAL A 106 -18.76 -1.23 -15.31
CA VAL A 106 -17.81 -1.27 -16.43
C VAL A 106 -16.72 -0.23 -16.22
N ALA A 107 -17.09 0.99 -15.81
CA ALA A 107 -16.15 2.06 -15.52
C ALA A 107 -15.15 1.64 -14.41
N CYS A 108 -15.64 1.08 -13.30
CA CYS A 108 -14.82 0.52 -12.23
C CYS A 108 -13.86 -0.56 -12.73
N LEU A 109 -14.31 -1.48 -13.57
CA LEU A 109 -13.44 -2.51 -14.15
C LEU A 109 -12.34 -1.90 -15.02
N LEU A 110 -12.68 -0.94 -15.89
CA LEU A 110 -11.73 -0.28 -16.78
C LEU A 110 -10.65 0.48 -16.00
N VAL A 111 -11.02 1.20 -14.94
CA VAL A 111 -10.06 1.96 -14.14
C VAL A 111 -9.19 1.05 -13.25
N LEU A 112 -9.71 -0.08 -12.78
CA LEU A 112 -8.91 -1.11 -12.11
C LEU A 112 -7.88 -1.74 -13.07
N LEU A 113 -8.28 -2.02 -14.30
CA LEU A 113 -7.36 -2.51 -15.34
C LEU A 113 -6.29 -1.47 -15.69
N LEU A 114 -6.66 -0.19 -15.76
CA LEU A 114 -5.73 0.91 -15.98
C LEU A 114 -4.70 1.02 -14.84
N GLY A 115 -5.15 0.95 -13.58
CA GLY A 115 -4.25 0.92 -12.43
C GLY A 115 -3.30 -0.28 -12.45
N ALA A 116 -3.81 -1.47 -12.76
CA ALA A 116 -3.00 -2.69 -12.91
C ALA A 116 -1.96 -2.55 -14.05
N LEU A 117 -2.34 -1.92 -15.17
CA LEU A 117 -1.44 -1.66 -16.28
C LEU A 117 -0.31 -0.71 -15.88
N MET A 118 -0.62 0.38 -15.17
CA MET A 118 0.39 1.34 -14.71
C MET A 118 1.35 0.73 -13.68
N GLY A 119 0.83 -0.06 -12.74
CA GLY A 119 1.67 -0.82 -11.80
C GLY A 119 2.56 -1.85 -12.51
N THR A 120 2.01 -2.55 -13.51
CA THR A 120 2.77 -3.50 -14.33
C THR A 120 3.87 -2.79 -15.12
N LEU A 121 3.60 -1.60 -15.67
CA LEU A 121 4.61 -0.79 -16.36
C LEU A 121 5.80 -0.47 -15.44
N ALA A 122 5.53 0.00 -14.21
CA ALA A 122 6.60 0.24 -13.23
C ALA A 122 7.40 -1.04 -12.91
N GLY A 123 6.70 -2.17 -12.75
CA GLY A 123 7.30 -3.48 -12.54
C GLY A 123 8.17 -3.96 -13.72
N VAL A 124 7.72 -3.76 -14.97
CA VAL A 124 8.43 -4.13 -16.19
C VAL A 124 9.67 -3.26 -16.40
N LEU A 125 9.57 -1.95 -16.17
CA LEU A 125 10.72 -1.05 -16.22
C LEU A 125 11.83 -1.49 -15.26
N ARG A 126 11.44 -1.93 -14.07
CA ARG A 126 12.39 -2.47 -13.09
C ARG A 126 12.90 -3.86 -13.47
N GLY A 127 12.01 -4.80 -13.78
CA GLY A 127 12.33 -6.22 -13.98
C GLY A 127 13.05 -6.53 -15.29
N VAL A 128 12.63 -5.89 -16.39
CA VAL A 128 13.16 -6.16 -17.74
C VAL A 128 14.25 -5.16 -18.10
N PHE A 129 13.99 -3.87 -17.89
CA PHE A 129 14.89 -2.79 -18.31
C PHE A 129 15.91 -2.38 -17.23
N ASN A 130 15.83 -2.97 -16.03
CA ASN A 130 16.71 -2.69 -14.90
C ASN A 130 16.78 -1.20 -14.52
N VAL A 131 15.73 -0.43 -14.79
CA VAL A 131 15.63 0.96 -14.37
C VAL A 131 15.48 0.99 -12.84
N PRO A 132 16.21 1.84 -12.10
CA PRO A 132 16.00 1.98 -10.66
C PRO A 132 14.55 2.35 -10.34
N SER A 133 13.90 1.65 -9.40
CA SER A 133 12.44 1.82 -9.17
C SER A 133 12.07 3.24 -8.77
N PHE A 134 12.93 3.91 -8.00
CA PHE A 134 12.72 5.31 -7.62
C PHE A 134 12.65 6.23 -8.85
N VAL A 135 13.53 6.03 -9.84
CA VAL A 135 13.53 6.82 -11.08
C VAL A 135 12.29 6.49 -11.93
N ALA A 136 11.96 5.21 -12.08
CA ALA A 136 10.79 4.79 -12.85
C ALA A 136 9.49 5.34 -12.23
N THR A 137 9.35 5.26 -10.91
CA THR A 137 8.14 5.68 -10.19
C THR A 137 8.07 7.19 -10.02
N LEU A 138 9.18 7.93 -9.96
CA LEU A 138 9.16 9.39 -10.08
C LEU A 138 8.77 9.86 -11.48
N GLY A 139 9.24 9.18 -12.53
CA GLY A 139 8.81 9.45 -13.90
C GLY A 139 7.31 9.25 -14.06
N LEU A 140 6.80 8.12 -13.54
CA LEU A 140 5.37 7.80 -13.53
C LEU A 140 4.57 8.79 -12.66
N TRP A 141 5.10 9.19 -11.50
CA TRP A 141 4.51 10.22 -10.64
C TRP A 141 4.29 11.52 -11.42
N SER A 142 5.32 11.98 -12.15
CA SER A 142 5.25 13.21 -12.95
C SER A 142 4.27 13.09 -14.11
N ALA A 143 4.33 11.97 -14.86
CA ALA A 143 3.46 11.74 -16.00
C ALA A 143 1.98 11.65 -15.60
N LEU A 144 1.64 10.83 -14.60
CA LEU A 144 0.26 10.65 -14.15
C LEU A 144 -0.31 11.95 -13.55
N ARG A 145 0.49 12.67 -12.76
CA ARG A 145 0.10 13.97 -12.21
C ARG A 145 -0.14 15.00 -13.33
N GLY A 146 0.77 15.09 -14.29
CA GLY A 146 0.67 16.01 -15.42
C GLY A 146 -0.54 15.71 -16.29
N MET A 147 -0.75 14.44 -16.65
CA MET A 147 -1.92 14.01 -17.44
C MET A 147 -3.23 14.28 -16.70
N GLY A 148 -3.32 13.96 -15.41
CA GLY A 148 -4.52 14.25 -14.61
C GLY A 148 -4.84 15.74 -14.60
N LEU A 149 -3.86 16.60 -14.33
CA LEU A 149 -4.05 18.06 -14.33
C LEU A 149 -4.40 18.61 -15.72
N PHE A 150 -3.78 18.07 -16.77
CA PHE A 150 -4.06 18.47 -18.15
C PHE A 150 -5.49 18.09 -18.55
N MET A 151 -5.93 16.87 -18.23
CA MET A 151 -7.28 16.39 -18.57
C MET A 151 -8.37 17.20 -17.87
N THR A 152 -8.15 17.60 -16.62
CA THR A 152 -9.17 18.32 -15.85
C THR A 152 -9.03 19.84 -15.90
N ASN A 153 -8.05 20.36 -16.63
CA ASN A 153 -7.64 21.78 -16.54
C ASN A 153 -7.40 22.24 -15.09
N ALA A 154 -6.90 21.33 -14.25
CA ALA A 154 -6.72 21.52 -12.80
C ALA A 154 -8.00 21.87 -12.02
N LEU A 155 -9.19 21.56 -12.57
CA LEU A 155 -10.48 21.73 -11.90
C LEU A 155 -11.05 20.39 -11.42
N PRO A 156 -11.94 20.39 -10.42
CA PRO A 156 -12.70 19.20 -10.06
C PRO A 156 -13.61 18.75 -11.21
N VAL A 157 -13.68 17.43 -11.43
CA VAL A 157 -14.59 16.83 -12.42
C VAL A 157 -15.89 16.47 -11.70
N PRO A 158 -17.03 17.11 -12.01
CA PRO A 158 -18.30 16.77 -11.39
C PRO A 158 -18.78 15.39 -11.86
N ILE A 159 -19.41 14.65 -10.96
CA ILE A 159 -20.04 13.36 -11.22
C ILE A 159 -21.49 13.51 -10.80
N ASP A 160 -22.42 13.00 -11.61
CA ASP A 160 -23.84 12.99 -11.26
C ASP A 160 -24.10 12.10 -10.04
N GLU A 161 -25.22 12.35 -9.35
CA GLU A 161 -25.62 11.58 -8.17
C GLU A 161 -25.72 10.10 -8.52
N ASN A 162 -25.05 9.26 -7.72
CA ASN A 162 -24.99 7.83 -7.93
C ASN A 162 -25.04 7.12 -6.59
N GLU A 163 -26.13 6.38 -6.35
CA GLU A 163 -26.41 5.70 -5.08
C GLU A 163 -25.24 4.81 -4.60
N VAL A 164 -24.52 4.16 -5.52
CA VAL A 164 -23.41 3.28 -5.18
C VAL A 164 -22.19 4.08 -4.74
N LEU A 165 -21.86 5.17 -5.45
CA LEU A 165 -20.75 6.04 -5.07
C LEU A 165 -21.03 6.77 -3.76
N ASP A 166 -22.28 7.21 -3.55
CA ASP A 166 -22.71 7.85 -2.31
C ASP A 166 -22.65 6.87 -1.13
N TRP A 167 -23.03 5.61 -1.35
CA TRP A 167 -22.88 4.56 -0.35
C TRP A 167 -21.40 4.29 -0.03
N LEU A 168 -20.52 4.19 -1.04
CA LEU A 168 -19.09 3.99 -0.86
C LEU A 168 -18.42 5.15 -0.11
N GLY A 169 -18.86 6.39 -0.38
CA GLY A 169 -18.42 7.61 0.32
C GLY A 169 -19.12 7.83 1.67
N GLY A 170 -20.16 7.06 1.97
CA GLY A 170 -21.04 7.23 3.12
C GLY A 170 -20.52 6.59 4.42
N GLN A 171 -21.47 6.19 5.26
CA GLN A 171 -21.24 5.52 6.53
C GLN A 171 -22.21 4.35 6.68
N PHE A 172 -21.72 3.26 7.26
CA PHE A 172 -22.51 2.10 7.64
C PHE A 172 -22.41 1.91 9.16
N LEU A 173 -23.54 1.97 9.86
CA LEU A 173 -23.61 1.89 11.33
C LEU A 173 -22.68 2.90 12.04
N GLY A 174 -22.53 4.10 11.49
CA GLY A 174 -21.67 5.17 12.02
C GLY A 174 -20.19 5.02 11.68
N VAL A 175 -19.79 3.97 10.96
CA VAL A 175 -18.40 3.76 10.50
C VAL A 175 -18.29 4.06 9.00
N PRO A 176 -17.26 4.80 8.53
CA PRO A 176 -17.05 5.02 7.12
C PRO A 176 -16.93 3.71 6.34
N VAL A 177 -17.63 3.60 5.21
CA VAL A 177 -17.55 2.39 4.35
C VAL A 177 -16.12 2.16 3.86
N SER A 178 -15.37 3.23 3.58
CA SER A 178 -13.94 3.16 3.24
C SER A 178 -13.09 2.45 4.31
N ALA A 179 -13.40 2.64 5.60
CA ALA A 179 -12.71 1.98 6.70
C ALA A 179 -13.02 0.48 6.75
N LEU A 180 -14.27 0.09 6.47
CA LEU A 180 -14.65 -1.31 6.35
C LEU A 180 -13.94 -1.98 5.16
N ILE A 181 -13.88 -1.31 4.00
CA ILE A 181 -13.13 -1.78 2.83
C ILE A 181 -11.65 -1.95 3.18
N MET A 182 -11.05 -0.97 3.86
CA MET A 182 -9.67 -1.08 4.34
C MET A 182 -9.46 -2.31 5.21
N MET A 183 -10.36 -2.61 6.16
CA MET A 183 -10.23 -3.77 7.04
C MET A 183 -10.33 -5.09 6.28
N VAL A 184 -11.23 -5.20 5.30
CA VAL A 184 -11.36 -6.37 4.44
C VAL A 184 -10.10 -6.56 3.59
N LEU A 185 -9.60 -5.48 2.97
CA LEU A 185 -8.37 -5.53 2.18
C LEU A 185 -7.16 -5.83 3.05
N PHE A 186 -7.08 -5.30 4.26
CA PHE A 186 -6.03 -5.63 5.22
C PHE A 186 -6.01 -7.14 5.51
N ALA A 187 -7.17 -7.74 5.84
CA ALA A 187 -7.26 -9.17 6.08
C ALA A 187 -6.81 -9.99 4.86
N LEU A 188 -7.21 -9.55 3.66
CA LEU A 188 -6.80 -10.16 2.39
C LEU A 188 -5.28 -10.05 2.19
N PHE A 189 -4.67 -8.87 2.35
CA PHE A 189 -3.23 -8.65 2.19
C PHE A 189 -2.41 -9.40 3.24
N VAL A 190 -2.89 -9.50 4.48
CA VAL A 190 -2.26 -10.33 5.52
C VAL A 190 -2.30 -11.81 5.14
N PHE A 191 -3.44 -12.29 4.63
CA PHE A 191 -3.57 -13.67 4.16
C PHE A 191 -2.62 -13.93 2.98
N ILE A 192 -2.61 -13.05 1.96
CA ILE A 192 -1.73 -13.18 0.79
C ILE A 192 -0.26 -13.17 1.23
N SER A 193 0.15 -12.16 2.00
CA SER A 193 1.56 -11.99 2.41
C SER A 193 2.07 -13.14 3.28
N ARG A 194 1.25 -13.71 4.17
CA ARG A 194 1.69 -14.73 5.13
C ARG A 194 1.43 -16.17 4.70
N LYS A 195 0.35 -16.43 3.95
CA LYS A 195 -0.12 -17.79 3.67
C LYS A 195 0.12 -18.25 2.23
N THR A 196 0.27 -17.34 1.27
CA THR A 196 0.45 -17.72 -0.15
C THR A 196 1.92 -17.91 -0.55
N ALA A 197 2.13 -18.63 -1.65
CA ALA A 197 3.45 -18.79 -2.27
C ALA A 197 4.02 -17.44 -2.75
N PHE A 198 3.16 -16.56 -3.27
CA PHE A 198 3.53 -15.20 -3.67
C PHE A 198 4.15 -14.42 -2.51
N GLY A 199 3.48 -14.38 -1.35
CA GLY A 199 4.01 -13.74 -0.15
C GLY A 199 5.39 -14.25 0.24
N ARG A 200 5.57 -15.58 0.31
CA ARG A 200 6.87 -16.20 0.62
C ARG A 200 7.97 -15.83 -0.38
N SER A 201 7.65 -15.74 -1.68
CA SER A 201 8.62 -15.32 -2.70
C SER A 201 9.07 -13.88 -2.53
N VAL A 202 8.15 -12.95 -2.20
CA VAL A 202 8.47 -11.54 -1.96
C VAL A 202 9.43 -11.38 -0.79
N PHE A 203 9.19 -12.08 0.33
CA PHE A 203 10.12 -12.08 1.47
C PHE A 203 11.47 -12.73 1.14
N ALA A 204 11.49 -13.78 0.31
CA ALA A 204 12.73 -14.45 -0.06
C ALA A 204 13.67 -13.54 -0.88
N VAL A 205 13.11 -12.72 -1.78
CA VAL A 205 13.87 -11.73 -2.57
C VAL A 205 14.54 -10.70 -1.67
N ALA A 206 13.84 -10.24 -0.62
CA ALA A 206 14.34 -9.24 0.32
C ALA A 206 15.64 -9.66 1.02
N VAL A 207 15.77 -10.95 1.35
CA VAL A 207 16.83 -11.49 2.20
C VAL A 207 18.11 -11.83 1.42
N MET A 208 18.08 -11.90 0.08
CA MET A 208 19.24 -12.28 -0.74
C MET A 208 20.15 -11.07 -1.05
N PRO A 209 21.31 -10.90 -0.39
CA PRO A 209 22.08 -9.65 -0.48
C PRO A 209 22.90 -9.52 -1.78
N ARG A 210 23.12 -10.62 -2.52
CA ARG A 210 24.21 -10.71 -3.52
C ARG A 210 23.79 -10.98 -4.97
N ARG A 211 22.49 -11.04 -5.29
CA ARG A 211 21.99 -11.29 -6.66
C ARG A 211 21.02 -10.22 -7.20
N ARG A 212 21.14 -8.98 -6.72
CA ARG A 212 20.31 -7.85 -7.18
C ARG A 212 20.51 -7.49 -8.67
N SER A 213 21.63 -7.86 -9.27
CA SER A 213 21.95 -7.50 -10.67
C SER A 213 21.61 -8.56 -11.71
N CYS A 214 21.37 -9.82 -11.33
CA CYS A 214 21.09 -10.92 -12.28
C CYS A 214 19.69 -11.53 -12.11
N ALA A 215 19.03 -11.35 -10.96
CA ALA A 215 17.74 -11.97 -10.70
C ALA A 215 16.54 -11.20 -11.31
N ALA A 216 16.66 -9.90 -11.58
CA ALA A 216 15.58 -9.10 -12.17
C ALA A 216 15.17 -9.65 -13.56
N SER A 217 16.15 -9.95 -14.41
CA SER A 217 15.94 -10.58 -15.72
C SER A 217 15.61 -12.07 -15.66
N THR A 218 15.92 -12.74 -14.54
CA THR A 218 15.68 -14.18 -14.37
C THR A 218 14.28 -14.46 -13.78
N PHE A 219 13.70 -13.57 -12.98
CA PHE A 219 12.42 -13.89 -12.32
C PHE A 219 11.19 -13.78 -13.23
N VAL A 220 11.23 -12.91 -14.26
CA VAL A 220 10.16 -12.86 -15.28
C VAL A 220 10.26 -14.05 -16.25
N GLY A 221 11.46 -14.60 -16.48
CA GLY A 221 11.67 -15.75 -17.37
C GLY A 221 11.40 -17.12 -16.75
N TYR A 222 11.65 -17.30 -15.45
CA TYR A 222 11.63 -18.65 -14.83
C TYR A 222 10.40 -18.92 -13.94
N ALA A 223 9.70 -17.89 -13.46
CA ALA A 223 8.50 -18.10 -12.63
C ALA A 223 7.29 -18.63 -13.43
N PHE A 224 7.33 -18.59 -14.76
CA PHE A 224 6.26 -19.14 -15.63
C PHE A 224 6.59 -20.52 -16.23
N LEU A 225 7.82 -21.03 -16.11
CA LEU A 225 8.26 -22.19 -16.90
C LEU A 225 9.10 -23.25 -16.18
N SER A 226 9.44 -23.12 -14.91
CA SER A 226 10.07 -24.25 -14.19
C SER A 226 10.02 -24.12 -12.66
N LEU A 227 8.94 -24.61 -12.07
CA LEU A 227 9.02 -25.21 -10.74
C LEU A 227 8.71 -26.71 -10.87
N PRO A 228 9.71 -27.58 -11.06
CA PRO A 228 9.54 -28.95 -10.62
C PRO A 228 9.54 -28.92 -9.09
N PHE A 229 8.42 -29.32 -8.52
CA PHE A 229 8.34 -29.78 -7.14
C PHE A 229 9.56 -30.64 -6.80
N ARG A 230 10.32 -30.26 -5.77
CA ARG A 230 11.12 -31.22 -5.02
C ARG A 230 11.46 -30.72 -3.61
N ASP A 231 10.68 -31.27 -2.67
CA ASP A 231 11.07 -31.84 -1.39
C ASP A 231 11.59 -30.93 -0.24
N TYR A 232 10.72 -30.90 0.80
CA TYR A 232 10.86 -30.59 2.23
C TYR A 232 11.22 -29.16 2.66
#